data_AF-A0A256Z776-F1
#
_entry.id   AF-A0A256Z776-F1
#
_cell.length_a   1.000
_cell.length_b   1.000
_cell.length_c   1.000
_cell.angle_alpha   90.00
_cell.angle_beta   90.00
_cell.angle_gamma   90.00
#
_symmetry.space_group_name_H-M   'P 1'
#
loop_
_entity.id
_entity.type
_entity.pdbx_description
1 polymer ?
#
loop_
_entity_poly.entity_id
_entity_poly.type
_entity_poly.pdbx_seq_one_letter_code
_entity_poly.pdbx_strand_id
1 'polypeptide(L)'
;TVRKIVSGFIKINTDKCPEGCRDCVDVCPIPGVLNVSDDGKAEVDDFCCIYCGVCRIVCPVEEAIQLDRSSVLHTPVRSGAWNKALEKLTSTKGVTKELRSKLTAKVRETVRRRVG
;
A
#
# COMPACT_ATOMS: atom_id res chain seq x y z
N THR A 1 -5.71 -3.25 -18.45
CA THR A 1 -4.90 -2.74 -17.32
C THR A 1 -5.05 -3.64 -16.13
N VAL A 2 -3.93 -4.12 -15.57
CA VAL A 2 -3.94 -4.97 -14.36
C VAL A 2 -4.27 -4.12 -13.13
N ARG A 3 -5.11 -4.62 -12.22
CA ARG A 3 -5.45 -3.93 -10.98
C ARG A 3 -4.48 -4.33 -9.87
N LYS A 4 -3.92 -3.35 -9.15
CA LYS A 4 -3.08 -3.60 -7.98
C LYS A 4 -3.90 -4.24 -6.84
N ILE A 5 -3.31 -5.21 -6.14
CA ILE A 5 -3.93 -5.83 -4.97
C ILE A 5 -3.96 -4.86 -3.79
N VAL A 6 -2.87 -4.12 -3.58
CA VAL A 6 -2.78 -3.10 -2.54
C VAL A 6 -2.87 -1.73 -3.19
N SER A 7 -3.67 -0.84 -2.60
CA SER A 7 -3.67 0.59 -2.93
C SER A 7 -3.06 1.37 -1.77
N GLY A 8 -2.31 2.41 -2.05
CA GLY A 8 -1.55 3.14 -1.04
C GLY A 8 -0.79 4.31 -1.65
N PHE A 9 0.17 4.81 -0.89
CA PHE A 9 1.18 5.72 -1.39
C PHE A 9 2.54 5.36 -0.81
N ILE A 10 3.59 5.76 -1.51
CA ILE A 10 4.96 5.74 -1.04
C ILE A 10 5.58 7.12 -1.26
N LYS A 11 6.40 7.57 -0.33
CA LYS A 11 7.18 8.80 -0.45
C LYS A 11 8.58 8.57 0.12
N ILE A 12 9.60 8.97 -0.63
CA ILE A 12 10.99 8.94 -0.19
C ILE A 12 11.40 10.38 0.19
N ASN A 13 12.03 10.53 1.35
CA ASN A 13 12.66 11.76 1.77
C ASN A 13 14.16 11.66 1.52
N THR A 14 14.61 12.23 0.40
CA THR A 14 15.99 12.16 -0.10
C THR A 14 16.99 12.87 0.81
N ASP A 15 16.56 13.85 1.61
CA ASP A 15 17.40 14.55 2.58
C ASP A 15 17.87 13.63 3.71
N LYS A 16 17.08 12.58 4.00
CA LYS A 16 17.41 11.57 5.01
C LYS A 16 18.16 10.37 4.43
N CYS A 17 18.29 10.26 3.11
CA CYS A 17 18.99 9.14 2.48
C CYS A 17 20.52 9.26 2.70
N PRO A 18 21.17 8.23 3.27
CA PRO A 18 22.63 8.19 3.35
C PRO A 18 23.26 8.25 1.96
N GLU A 19 24.42 8.90 1.83
CA GLU A 19 25.15 8.98 0.57
C GLU A 19 25.56 7.58 0.08
N GLY A 20 25.31 7.29 -1.20
CA GLY A 20 25.66 6.01 -1.82
C GLY A 20 24.83 4.79 -1.39
N CYS A 21 23.82 4.95 -0.54
CA CYS A 21 22.96 3.85 -0.08
C CYS A 21 22.01 3.37 -1.19
N ARG A 22 21.89 2.05 -1.35
CA ARG A 22 21.03 1.41 -2.38
C ARG A 22 20.12 0.31 -1.84
N ASP A 23 20.08 0.09 -0.52
CA ASP A 23 19.41 -1.05 0.11
C ASP A 23 17.95 -1.21 -0.33
N CYS A 24 17.20 -0.11 -0.42
CA CYS A 24 15.80 -0.15 -0.84
C CYS A 24 15.61 -0.53 -2.32
N VAL A 25 16.54 -0.12 -3.18
CA VAL A 25 16.57 -0.44 -4.62
C VAL A 25 16.89 -1.93 -4.79
N ASP A 26 17.91 -2.42 -4.08
CA ASP A 26 18.42 -3.79 -4.24
C ASP A 26 17.43 -4.87 -3.79
N VAL A 27 16.57 -4.56 -2.81
CA VAL A 27 15.54 -5.50 -2.32
C VAL A 27 14.18 -5.35 -3.01
N CYS A 28 14.01 -4.39 -3.92
CA CYS A 28 12.73 -4.18 -4.58
C CYS A 28 12.40 -5.40 -5.47
N PRO A 29 11.28 -6.11 -5.25
CA PRO A 29 10.97 -7.31 -6.01
C PRO A 29 10.42 -6.98 -7.42
N ILE A 30 10.17 -5.70 -7.72
CA ILE A 30 9.68 -5.26 -9.02
C ILE A 30 10.77 -4.40 -9.68
N PRO A 31 11.36 -4.89 -10.78
CA PRO A 31 12.40 -4.16 -11.51
C PRO A 31 11.93 -2.76 -11.93
N GLY A 32 12.81 -1.77 -11.77
CA GLY A 32 12.59 -0.40 -12.22
C GLY A 32 11.62 0.44 -11.36
N VAL A 33 10.99 -0.13 -10.33
CA VAL A 33 10.11 0.64 -9.41
C VAL A 33 10.92 1.57 -8.51
N LEU A 34 12.09 1.13 -8.05
CA LEU A 34 13.01 1.93 -7.28
C LEU A 34 14.32 2.00 -8.06
N ASN A 35 14.85 3.20 -8.25
CA ASN A 35 16.13 3.45 -8.90
C ASN A 35 16.93 4.47 -8.10
N VAL A 36 18.17 4.71 -8.52
CA VAL A 36 19.03 5.76 -8.01
C VAL A 36 19.12 6.84 -9.07
N SER A 37 18.73 8.07 -8.74
CA SER A 37 18.86 9.24 -9.61
C SER A 37 20.32 9.68 -9.76
N ASP A 38 20.57 10.61 -10.67
CA ASP A 38 21.93 11.10 -10.98
C ASP A 38 22.65 11.75 -9.78
N ASP A 39 21.89 12.26 -8.81
CA ASP A 39 22.39 12.81 -7.55
C ASP A 39 22.69 11.74 -6.48
N GLY A 40 22.58 10.45 -6.83
CA GLY A 40 22.84 9.33 -5.95
C GLY A 40 21.71 9.05 -4.94
N LYS A 41 20.53 9.67 -5.10
CA LYS A 41 19.39 9.49 -4.19
C LYS A 41 18.38 8.49 -4.75
N ALA A 42 17.61 7.87 -3.86
CA ALA A 42 16.60 6.90 -4.27
C ALA A 42 15.34 7.60 -4.80
N GLU A 43 14.85 7.15 -5.95
CA GLU A 43 13.59 7.59 -6.57
C GLU A 43 12.62 6.42 -6.74
N VAL A 44 11.33 6.71 -6.79
CA VAL A 44 10.27 5.70 -6.89
C VAL A 44 9.30 5.99 -8.02
N ASP A 45 9.07 5.00 -8.88
CA ASP A 45 7.92 4.95 -9.78
C ASP A 45 6.70 4.38 -9.03
N ASP A 46 5.88 5.28 -8.49
CA ASP A 46 4.64 4.92 -7.78
C ASP A 46 3.62 4.21 -8.69
N PHE A 47 3.66 4.42 -10.00
CA PHE A 47 2.74 3.77 -10.93
C PHE A 47 2.93 2.26 -10.92
N CYS A 48 4.18 1.79 -10.88
CA CYS A 48 4.51 0.36 -10.85
C CYS A 48 4.63 -0.21 -9.43
N CYS A 49 4.73 0.64 -8.38
CA CYS A 49 4.84 0.19 -6.99
C CYS A 49 3.60 -0.60 -6.50
N ILE A 50 3.83 -1.75 -5.87
CA ILE A 50 2.78 -2.60 -5.27
C ILE A 50 2.60 -2.41 -3.76
N TYR A 51 3.31 -1.46 -3.15
CA TYR A 51 3.22 -1.14 -1.72
C TYR A 51 3.52 -2.34 -0.79
N CYS A 52 4.42 -3.25 -1.21
CA CYS A 52 4.80 -4.42 -0.41
C CYS A 52 5.55 -4.03 0.86
N GLY A 53 6.32 -2.93 0.82
CA GLY A 53 6.95 -2.31 1.98
C GLY A 53 8.30 -2.90 2.42
N VAL A 54 8.88 -3.81 1.63
CA VAL A 54 10.24 -4.32 1.92
C VAL A 54 11.28 -3.20 1.96
N CYS A 55 11.16 -2.20 1.08
CA CYS A 55 12.03 -1.02 1.07
C CYS A 55 12.03 -0.27 2.41
N ARG A 56 10.87 -0.12 3.05
CA ARG A 56 10.74 0.52 4.37
C ARG A 56 11.36 -0.33 5.48
N ILE A 57 11.29 -1.65 5.38
CA ILE A 57 11.84 -2.57 6.39
C ILE A 57 13.37 -2.54 6.39
N VAL A 58 13.99 -2.49 5.21
CA VAL A 58 15.45 -2.53 5.09
C VAL A 58 16.10 -1.16 5.26
N CYS A 59 15.35 -0.07 5.14
CA CYS A 59 15.90 1.27 5.25
C CYS A 59 16.43 1.50 6.67
N PRO A 60 17.74 1.80 6.85
CA PRO A 60 18.33 1.98 8.17
C PRO A 60 17.95 3.32 8.82
N VAL A 61 17.34 4.24 8.05
CA VAL A 61 17.00 5.59 8.51
C VAL A 61 15.51 5.70 8.74
N GLU A 62 15.13 6.06 9.97
CA GLU A 62 13.73 6.27 10.32
C GLU A 62 13.13 7.43 9.50
N GLU A 63 11.89 7.22 9.05
CA GLU A 63 11.09 8.17 8.25
C GLU A 63 11.69 8.60 6.91
N ALA A 64 12.80 8.01 6.45
CA ALA A 64 13.31 8.23 5.10
C ALA A 64 12.35 7.68 4.03
N ILE A 65 11.60 6.61 4.37
CA ILE A 65 10.57 6.04 3.51
C ILE A 65 9.23 6.03 4.25
N GLN A 66 8.27 6.80 3.74
CA GLN A 66 6.88 6.79 4.17
C GLN A 66 6.07 5.87 3.26
N LEU A 67 5.33 4.94 3.86
CA LEU A 67 4.48 3.99 3.16
C LEU A 67 3.17 3.84 3.92
N ASP A 68 2.05 4.07 3.24
CA ASP A 68 0.70 3.82 3.75
C ASP A 68 -0.05 2.91 2.78
N ARG A 69 -0.75 1.91 3.33
CA ARG A 69 -1.67 1.07 2.57
C ARG A 69 -3.09 1.51 2.90
N SER A 70 -3.81 2.02 1.90
CA SER A 70 -5.15 2.57 2.06
C SER A 70 -6.28 1.54 1.87
N SER A 71 -6.03 0.48 1.09
CA SER A 71 -6.98 -0.62 0.90
C SER A 71 -6.32 -1.86 0.28
N VAL A 72 -6.96 -3.01 0.48
CA VAL A 72 -6.60 -4.29 -0.15
C VAL A 72 -7.77 -4.75 -1.01
N LEU A 73 -7.54 -5.03 -2.28
CA LEU A 73 -8.50 -5.61 -3.19
C LEU A 73 -8.65 -7.10 -2.87
N HIS A 74 -9.84 -7.50 -2.45
CA HIS A 74 -10.15 -8.89 -2.11
C HIS A 74 -11.62 -9.20 -2.41
N THR A 75 -11.95 -10.49 -2.48
CA THR A 75 -13.34 -10.95 -2.52
C THR A 75 -14.05 -10.66 -1.20
N PRO A 76 -15.39 -10.57 -1.15
CA PRO A 76 -16.08 -10.34 0.11
C PRO A 76 -15.71 -11.37 1.20
N VAL A 77 -15.25 -10.90 2.36
CA VAL A 77 -14.90 -11.73 3.53
C VAL A 77 -15.70 -11.29 4.75
N ARG A 78 -16.33 -12.24 5.46
CA ARG A 78 -17.05 -12.02 6.73
C ARG A 78 -16.31 -12.74 7.86
N SER A 79 -15.25 -12.12 8.39
CA SER A 79 -14.46 -12.69 9.49
C SER A 79 -13.85 -11.60 10.35
N GLY A 80 -13.92 -11.76 11.68
CA GLY A 80 -13.23 -10.88 12.62
C GLY A 80 -11.70 -11.01 12.54
N ALA A 81 -11.19 -12.21 12.25
CA ALA A 81 -9.76 -12.43 12.03
C ALA A 81 -9.26 -11.66 10.79
N TRP A 82 -10.07 -11.61 9.73
CA TRP A 82 -9.77 -10.78 8.55
C TRP A 82 -9.70 -9.30 8.89
N ASN A 83 -10.63 -8.79 9.70
CA ASN A 83 -10.62 -7.38 10.10
C ASN A 83 -9.35 -7.02 10.89
N LYS A 84 -8.89 -7.90 11.80
CA LYS A 84 -7.63 -7.72 12.53
C LYS A 84 -6.40 -7.78 11.61
N ALA A 85 -6.39 -8.69 10.64
CA ALA A 85 -5.31 -8.77 9.66
C ALA A 85 -5.25 -7.50 8.79
N LEU A 86 -6.41 -7.01 8.33
CA LEU A 86 -6.50 -5.79 7.56
C LEU A 86 -6.03 -4.58 8.38
N GLU A 87 -6.40 -4.49 9.65
CA GLU A 87 -5.92 -3.44 10.55
C GLU A 87 -4.40 -3.36 10.61
N LYS A 88 -3.74 -4.51 10.76
CA LYS A 88 -2.28 -4.61 10.78
C LYS A 88 -1.63 -4.27 9.43
N LEU A 89 -2.29 -4.63 8.33
CA LEU A 89 -1.77 -4.37 6.98
C LEU A 89 -1.93 -2.91 6.56
N THR A 90 -3.03 -2.25 6.95
CA THR A 90 -3.37 -0.89 6.55
C THR A 90 -3.26 0.11 7.71
N SER A 91 -4.20 0.00 8.65
CA SER A 91 -4.46 0.85 9.82
C SER A 91 -5.96 0.78 10.15
N THR A 92 -6.37 1.37 11.28
CA THR A 92 -7.78 1.59 11.64
C THR A 92 -8.57 2.34 10.55
N LYS A 93 -7.91 3.25 9.82
CA LYS A 93 -8.52 3.98 8.69
C LYS A 93 -8.89 3.03 7.56
N GLY A 94 -8.01 2.09 7.21
CA GLY A 94 -8.27 1.10 6.18
C GLY A 94 -9.39 0.13 6.55
N VAL A 95 -9.47 -0.31 7.81
CA VAL A 95 -10.60 -1.13 8.30
C VAL A 95 -11.91 -0.35 8.24
N THR A 96 -11.90 0.92 8.65
CA THR A 96 -13.09 1.78 8.60
C THR A 96 -13.60 1.94 7.17
N LYS A 97 -12.69 2.14 6.20
CA LYS A 97 -13.00 2.21 4.77
C LYS A 97 -13.63 0.89 4.28
N GLU A 98 -13.07 -0.26 4.67
CA GLU A 98 -13.59 -1.57 4.30
C GLU A 98 -14.98 -1.84 4.87
N LEU A 99 -15.20 -1.54 6.16
CA LEU A 99 -16.52 -1.70 6.79
C LEU A 99 -17.57 -0.82 6.10
N ARG A 100 -17.23 0.43 5.76
CA ARG A 100 -18.12 1.31 4.98
C ARG A 100 -18.45 0.73 3.61
N SER A 101 -17.45 0.22 2.87
CA SER A 101 -17.67 -0.45 1.58
C SER A 101 -18.63 -1.64 1.70
N LYS A 102 -18.48 -2.49 2.72
CA LYS A 102 -19.40 -3.61 2.98
C LYS A 102 -20.82 -3.14 3.28
N LEU A 103 -20.97 -2.10 4.09
CA LEU A 103 -22.28 -1.52 4.39
C LEU A 103 -22.95 -1.00 3.11
N THR A 104 -22.23 -0.25 2.27
CA THR A 104 -22.74 0.24 0.98
C THR A 104 -23.14 -0.90 0.04
N ALA A 105 -22.35 -1.98 -0.03
CA ALA A 105 -22.68 -3.15 -0.85
C ALA A 105 -24.00 -3.82 -0.39
N LYS A 106 -24.18 -3.99 0.92
CA LYS A 106 -25.41 -4.54 1.51
C LYS A 106 -26.63 -3.67 1.25
N VAL A 107 -26.48 -2.35 1.35
CA VAL A 107 -27.55 -1.39 1.00
C VAL A 107 -27.93 -1.53 -0.48
N ARG A 108 -26.95 -1.57 -1.38
CA ARG A 108 -27.19 -1.75 -2.83
C ARG A 108 -27.92 -3.06 -3.13
N GLU A 109 -27.52 -4.16 -2.50
CA GLU A 109 -28.18 -5.46 -2.63
C GLU A 109 -29.65 -5.40 -2.17
N THR A 110 -29.90 -4.74 -1.03
CA THR A 110 -31.25 -4.57 -0.48
C THR A 110 -32.14 -3.75 -1.41
N VAL A 111 -31.62 -2.67 -2.00
CA VAL A 111 -32.35 -1.86 -2.98
C VAL A 111 -32.64 -2.67 -4.24
N ARG A 112 -31.66 -3.40 -4.79
CA ARG A 112 -31.86 -4.25 -5.98
C ARG A 112 -32.98 -5.26 -5.78
N ARG A 113 -33.07 -5.89 -4.60
CA ARG A 113 -34.14 -6.83 -4.24
C ARG A 113 -35.54 -6.22 -4.10
N ARG A 114 -35.65 -4.89 -3.98
CA ARG A 114 -36.94 -4.19 -3.83
C ARG A 114 -37.42 -3.58 -5.15
N VAL A 115 -36.51 -3.31 -6.08
CA VAL A 115 -36.79 -2.63 -7.35
C VAL A 115 -36.83 -3.61 -8.53
N GLY A 116 -36.20 -4.77 -8.40
CA GLY A 116 -36.41 -5.93 -9.29
C GLY A 116 -37.48 -6.84 -8.74
#